data_AF-A0AAJ5X4Y5-F1
#
_entry.id   AF-A0AAJ5X4Y5-F1
#
_cell.length_a   1.000
_cell.length_b   1.000
_cell.length_c   1.000
_cell.angle_alpha   90.00
_cell.angle_beta   90.00
_cell.angle_gamma   90.00
#
_symmetry.space_group_name_H-M   'P 1'
#
loop_
_entity.id
_entity.type
_entity.pdbx_description
1 polymer ?
#
loop_
_entity_poly.entity_id
_entity_poly.type
_entity_poly.pdbx_seq_one_letter_code
_entity_poly.pdbx_strand_id
1 'polypeptide(L)'
;MKTLLRRLETGNRHWAADIALRLTGVLLLGLFALAAMWLYRSVHQAPQHPARAGELLAGLVAVQGWCLGTSLLAVGQGLFELAPVPGRFPIDAKGISR
;
A
#
# COMPACT_ATOMS: atom_id res chain seq x y z
N MET A 1 -21.42 3.45 -16.69
CA MET A 1 -20.98 4.30 -15.56
C MET A 1 -21.85 4.16 -14.31
N LYS A 2 -23.18 4.26 -14.40
CA LYS A 2 -24.11 4.07 -13.25
C LYS A 2 -24.02 2.69 -12.57
N THR A 3 -23.66 1.65 -13.31
CA THR A 3 -23.51 0.27 -12.79
C THR A 3 -22.28 0.08 -11.90
N LEU A 4 -21.21 0.85 -12.12
CA LEU A 4 -20.00 0.80 -11.29
C LEU A 4 -20.23 1.53 -9.95
N LEU A 5 -20.95 2.65 -9.98
CA LEU A 5 -21.38 3.38 -8.78
C LEU A 5 -22.30 2.54 -7.89
N ARG A 6 -23.29 1.85 -8.46
CA ARG A 6 -24.15 0.91 -7.70
C ARG A 6 -23.39 -0.27 -7.09
N ARG A 7 -22.29 -0.71 -7.71
CA ARG A 7 -21.44 -1.80 -7.18
C ARG A 7 -20.55 -1.35 -6.02
N LEU A 8 -20.10 -0.09 -6.02
CA LEU A 8 -19.42 0.52 -4.87
C LEU A 8 -20.40 0.74 -3.70
N GLU A 9 -21.65 1.11 -4.00
CA GLU A 9 -22.71 1.41 -3.03
C GLU A 9 -23.29 0.16 -2.35
N THR A 10 -23.21 -1.01 -3.00
CA THR A 10 -23.73 -2.28 -2.44
C THR A 10 -22.81 -2.94 -1.43
N GLY A 11 -21.64 -2.36 -1.14
CA GLY A 11 -20.74 -2.87 -0.09
C GLY A 11 -20.40 -4.35 -0.29
N ASN A 12 -20.41 -4.83 -1.54
CA ASN A 12 -20.06 -6.20 -1.81
C ASN A 12 -18.55 -6.30 -1.65
N ARG A 13 -18.11 -6.57 -0.41
CA ARG A 13 -16.74 -6.96 -0.08
C ARG A 13 -16.40 -8.11 -1.00
N HIS A 14 -15.77 -7.78 -2.13
CA HIS A 14 -15.31 -8.75 -3.08
C HIS A 14 -14.14 -9.45 -2.41
N TRP A 15 -14.43 -10.48 -1.62
CA TRP A 15 -13.47 -11.29 -0.91
C TRP A 15 -12.32 -11.75 -1.82
N ALA A 16 -12.63 -12.02 -3.09
CA ALA A 16 -11.65 -12.29 -4.13
C ALA A 16 -10.66 -11.13 -4.38
N ALA A 17 -11.12 -9.88 -4.36
CA ALA A 17 -10.27 -8.70 -4.53
C ALA A 17 -9.47 -8.37 -3.25
N ASP A 18 -10.01 -8.64 -2.05
CA ASP A 18 -9.23 -8.55 -0.80
C ASP A 18 -8.11 -9.59 -0.75
N ILE A 19 -8.42 -10.83 -1.12
CA ILE A 19 -7.41 -11.90 -1.23
C ILE A 19 -6.37 -11.57 -2.30
N ALA A 20 -6.79 -11.09 -3.47
CA ALA A 20 -5.85 -10.68 -4.52
C ALA A 20 -4.90 -9.58 -4.02
N LEU A 21 -5.42 -8.59 -3.28
CA LEU A 21 -4.59 -7.53 -2.70
C LEU A 21 -3.60 -8.08 -1.67
N ARG A 22 -4.06 -8.93 -0.75
CA ARG A 22 -3.21 -9.55 0.26
C ARG A 22 -2.13 -10.43 -0.36
N LEU A 23 -2.49 -11.25 -1.35
CA LEU A 23 -1.53 -12.09 -2.10
C LEU A 23 -0.50 -11.24 -2.84
N THR A 24 -0.93 -10.11 -3.42
CA THR A 24 -0.02 -9.14 -4.03
C THR A 24 0.92 -8.55 -2.99
N GLY A 25 0.41 -8.20 -1.80
CA GLY A 25 1.23 -7.77 -0.66
C GLY A 25 2.26 -8.82 -0.23
N VAL A 26 1.87 -10.10 -0.13
CA VAL A 26 2.80 -11.21 0.20
C VAL A 26 3.87 -11.38 -0.88
N LEU A 27 3.48 -11.41 -2.16
CA LEU A 27 4.42 -11.51 -3.28
C LEU A 27 5.42 -10.35 -3.28
N LEU A 28 4.93 -9.14 -3.05
CA LEU A 28 5.74 -7.93 -3.00
C LEU A 28 6.73 -7.99 -1.82
N LEU A 29 6.27 -8.39 -0.63
CA LEU A 29 7.14 -8.58 0.53
C LEU A 29 8.18 -9.68 0.30
N GLY A 30 7.80 -10.79 -0.35
CA GLY A 30 8.73 -11.85 -0.71
C GLY A 30 9.83 -11.38 -1.67
N LEU A 31 9.46 -10.59 -2.69
CA LEU A 31 10.40 -9.97 -3.62
C LEU A 31 11.37 -9.03 -2.89
N PHE A 32 10.87 -8.22 -1.96
CA PHE A 32 11.71 -7.30 -1.18
C PHE A 32 12.59 -7.99 -0.14
N ALA A 33 12.14 -9.09 0.45
CA ALA A 33 12.98 -9.94 1.30
C ALA A 33 14.13 -10.57 0.50
N LEU A 34 13.86 -11.04 -0.72
CA LEU A 34 14.90 -11.53 -1.64
C LEU A 34 15.88 -10.41 -2.03
N ALA A 35 15.38 -9.22 -2.33
CA ALA A 35 16.23 -8.05 -2.63
C ALA A 35 17.10 -7.65 -1.44
N ALA A 36 16.56 -7.66 -0.22
CA ALA A 36 17.32 -7.40 1.01
C ALA A 36 18.38 -8.47 1.27
N MET A 37 18.07 -9.74 1.03
CA MET A 37 19.03 -10.84 1.13
C MET A 37 20.14 -10.73 0.08
N TRP A 38 19.80 -10.34 -1.15
CA TRP A 38 20.77 -10.08 -2.21
C TRP A 38 21.66 -8.89 -1.87
N LEU A 39 21.08 -7.80 -1.35
CA LEU A 39 21.82 -6.62 -0.90
C LEU A 39 22.76 -6.96 0.27
N TYR A 40 22.28 -7.71 1.25
CA TYR A 40 23.10 -8.20 2.36
C TYR A 40 24.29 -9.02 1.85
N ARG A 41 24.04 -9.91 0.88
CA ARG A 41 25.09 -10.71 0.24
C ARG A 41 26.04 -9.87 -0.62
N SER A 42 25.59 -8.78 -1.23
CA SER A 42 26.43 -7.84 -1.98
C SER A 42 27.37 -7.11 -1.03
N VAL A 43 26.83 -6.52 0.04
CA VAL A 43 27.59 -5.72 1.01
C VAL A 43 28.62 -6.54 1.77
N HIS A 44 28.34 -7.82 2.05
CA HIS A 44 29.25 -8.72 2.78
C HIS A 44 30.21 -9.51 1.86
N GLN A 45 30.20 -9.27 0.54
CA GLN A 45 31.20 -9.87 -0.33
C GLN A 45 32.58 -9.27 -0.05
N ALA A 46 33.57 -10.14 0.11
CA ALA A 46 34.96 -9.72 0.13
C ALA A 46 35.45 -9.48 -1.32
N PRO A 47 36.30 -8.48 -1.58
CA PRO A 47 36.85 -7.50 -0.64
C PRO A 47 35.84 -6.40 -0.26
N GLN A 48 35.97 -5.87 0.96
CA GLN A 48 35.15 -4.74 1.43
C GLN A 48 35.29 -3.57 0.45
N HIS A 49 34.16 -3.13 -0.12
CA HIS A 49 34.10 -1.99 -1.03
C HIS A 49 33.26 -0.88 -0.41
N PRO A 50 33.50 0.40 -0.77
CA PRO A 50 32.60 1.48 -0.40
C PRO A 50 31.20 1.22 -0.96
N ALA A 51 30.17 1.68 -0.24
CA ALA A 51 28.78 1.52 -0.65
C ALA A 51 28.57 2.14 -2.04
N ARG A 52 28.07 1.33 -2.98
CA ARG A 52 27.77 1.82 -4.34
C ARG A 52 26.41 2.52 -4.35
N ALA A 53 26.26 3.52 -5.23
CA ALA A 53 24.96 4.21 -5.41
C ALA A 53 23.81 3.23 -5.70
N GLY A 54 24.08 2.14 -6.43
CA GLY A 54 23.09 1.08 -6.68
C GLY A 54 22.64 0.34 -5.41
N GLU A 55 23.52 0.13 -4.44
CA GLU A 55 23.19 -0.51 -3.16
C GLU A 55 22.34 0.40 -2.28
N LEU A 56 22.63 1.70 -2.30
CA LEU A 56 21.83 2.71 -1.61
C LEU A 56 20.41 2.81 -2.20
N LEU A 57 20.30 2.85 -3.53
CA LEU A 57 19.00 2.84 -4.21
C LEU A 57 18.23 1.55 -3.93
N ALA A 58 18.90 0.39 -3.97
CA ALA A 58 18.27 -0.88 -3.64
C ALA A 58 17.73 -0.91 -2.20
N GLY A 59 18.49 -0.38 -1.23
CA GLY A 59 18.04 -0.23 0.16
C GLY A 59 16.82 0.68 0.29
N LEU A 60 16.83 1.85 -0.37
CA LEU A 60 15.72 2.80 -0.40
C LEU A 60 14.44 2.18 -0.96
N VAL A 61 14.57 1.47 -2.07
CA VAL A 61 13.47 0.79 -2.74
C VAL A 61 12.95 -0.39 -1.90
N ALA A 62 13.84 -1.12 -1.21
CA ALA A 62 13.44 -2.19 -0.30
C ALA A 62 12.63 -1.68 0.90
N VAL A 63 13.03 -0.55 1.51
CA VAL A 63 12.29 0.06 2.62
C VAL A 63 10.91 0.56 2.16
N GLN A 64 10.85 1.28 1.04
CA GLN A 64 9.56 1.73 0.48
C GLN A 64 8.66 0.54 0.14
N GLY A 65 9.24 -0.50 -0.45
CA GLY A 65 8.59 -1.75 -0.77
C GLY A 65 8.02 -2.47 0.45
N TRP A 66 8.75 -2.45 1.57
CA TRP A 66 8.30 -3.03 2.82
C TRP A 66 7.11 -2.26 3.41
N CYS A 67 7.16 -0.93 3.40
CA CYS A 67 6.06 -0.08 3.85
C CYS A 67 4.79 -0.29 3.00
N LEU A 68 4.94 -0.32 1.67
CA LEU A 68 3.82 -0.55 0.75
C LEU A 68 3.27 -1.98 0.90
N GLY A 69 4.14 -2.98 0.95
CA GLY A 69 3.76 -4.38 1.09
C GLY A 69 3.04 -4.67 2.41
N THR A 70 3.53 -4.13 3.53
CA THR A 70 2.86 -4.24 4.82
C THR A 70 1.52 -3.52 4.84
N SER A 71 1.41 -2.35 4.21
CA SER A 71 0.15 -1.61 4.10
C SER A 71 -0.89 -2.37 3.28
N LEU A 72 -0.52 -2.90 2.11
CA LEU A 72 -1.41 -3.74 1.30
C LEU A 72 -1.80 -5.04 2.01
N LEU A 73 -0.87 -5.65 2.72
CA LEU A 73 -1.12 -6.90 3.44
C LEU A 73 -2.04 -6.70 4.66
N ALA A 74 -1.79 -5.66 5.46
CA ALA A 74 -2.50 -5.42 6.72
C ALA A 74 -3.86 -4.77 6.52
N VAL A 75 -3.95 -3.79 5.61
CA VAL A 75 -5.17 -2.99 5.40
C VAL A 75 -6.02 -3.56 4.26
N GLY A 76 -5.41 -4.19 3.25
CA GLY A 76 -6.13 -4.79 2.12
C GLY A 76 -7.04 -3.78 1.42
N GLN A 77 -8.31 -4.14 1.20
CA GLN A 77 -9.29 -3.21 0.59
C GLN A 77 -9.61 -1.97 1.42
N GLY A 78 -9.31 -1.96 2.73
CA GLY A 78 -9.54 -0.80 3.60
C GLY A 78 -8.72 0.43 3.22
N LEU A 79 -7.67 0.27 2.40
CA LEU A 79 -6.88 1.38 1.84
C LEU A 79 -7.67 2.23 0.85
N PHE A 80 -8.67 1.64 0.19
CA PHE A 80 -9.51 2.31 -0.79
C PHE A 80 -10.90 2.60 -0.25
N GLU A 81 -11.16 2.24 1.02
CA GLU A 81 -12.40 2.60 1.69
C GLU A 81 -12.39 4.11 1.90
N LEU A 82 -13.42 4.79 1.39
CA LEU A 82 -13.59 6.22 1.61
C LEU A 82 -13.76 6.45 3.11
N ALA A 83 -12.72 6.97 3.76
CA ALA A 83 -12.80 7.38 5.14
C ALA A 83 -13.94 8.40 5.27
N PRO A 84 -14.93 8.17 6.16
CA PRO A 84 -15.98 9.14 6.37
C PRO A 84 -15.33 10.41 6.93
N VAL A 85 -15.19 11.43 6.09
CA VAL A 85 -14.75 12.75 6.53
C VAL A 85 -15.90 13.31 7.36
N PRO A 86 -15.75 13.54 8.68
CA PRO A 86 -16.80 14.17 9.45
C PRO A 86 -17.06 15.54 8.82
N GLY A 87 -18.28 15.74 8.30
CA GLY A 87 -18.68 16.97 7.65
C GLY A 87 -18.42 18.13 8.58
N ARG A 88 -17.54 19.05 8.17
CA ARG A 88 -17.06 20.14 9.03
C ARG A 88 -18.12 21.21 9.32
N PHE A 89 -19.33 21.05 8.78
CA PHE A 89 -20.46 21.93 9.02
C PHE A 89 -21.76 21.13 9.01
N PRO A 90 -22.63 21.26 10.03
CA PRO A 90 -24.04 20.98 9.83
C PRO A 90 -24.56 21.99 8.82
N ILE A 91 -24.84 21.55 7.59
CA ILE A 91 -25.76 22.29 6.72
C ILE A 91 -27.13 22.09 7.37
N ASP A 92 -27.52 23.05 8.21
CA ASP A 92 -28.89 23.14 8.69
C ASP A 92 -29.78 23.21 7.45
N ALA A 93 -30.79 22.33 7.39
CA ALA A 93 -31.66 22.15 6.22
C ALA A 93 -32.55 23.39 5.94
N LYS A 94 -32.33 24.49 6.67
CA LYS A 94 -32.89 25.81 6.41
C LYS A 94 -31.79 26.71 5.87
N GLY A 95 -31.69 26.82 4.56
CA GLY A 95 -30.80 27.74 3.87
C GLY A 95 -31.08 29.21 4.23
N ILE A 96 -30.53 29.68 5.36
CA ILE A 96 -30.51 31.09 5.74
C ILE A 96 -29.14 31.37 6.39
N SER A 97 -28.19 31.80 5.58
CA SER A 97 -27.06 32.59 6.06
C SER A 97 -27.57 34.01 6.32
N ARG A 98 -27.24 34.59 7.49
CA ARG A 98 -27.29 36.04 7.67
C ARG A 98 -26.30 36.73 6.74
#